data_AF-A0A174GS83-F1
#
_entry.id   AF-A0A174GS83-F1
#
_cell.length_a   1.000
_cell.length_b   1.000
_cell.length_c   1.000
_cell.angle_alpha   90.00
_cell.angle_beta   90.00
_cell.angle_gamma   90.00
#
_symmetry.space_group_name_H-M   'P 1'
#
loop_
_entity.id
_entity.type
_entity.pdbx_description
1 polymer ?
#
loop_
_entity_poly.entity_id
_entity_poly.type
_entity_poly.pdbx_seq_one_letter_code
_entity_poly.pdbx_strand_id
1 'polypeptide(L)' 'MSKGKKNEPFDPHNLKPEEILKFEIATELGLSDKVINGGWRSLTAKESGRIGGLITKRKRELKQEALEEK' A
#
# COMPACT_ATOMS: atom_id res chain seq x y z
N MET A 1 20.78 23.77 0.86
CA MET A 1 19.52 24.24 1.47
C MET A 1 18.36 24.02 0.49
N SER A 2 17.53 23.03 0.78
CA SER A 2 16.06 23.06 0.72
C SER A 2 15.32 23.42 -0.61
N LYS A 3 14.63 22.42 -1.16
CA LYS A 3 13.15 22.33 -1.39
C LYS A 3 12.77 21.81 -2.78
N GLY A 4 12.18 20.61 -2.77
CA GLY A 4 11.31 20.08 -3.83
C GLY A 4 10.29 19.15 -3.22
N LYS A 5 9.53 19.65 -2.23
CA LYS A 5 8.40 18.93 -1.60
C LYS A 5 7.42 18.51 -2.68
N LYS A 6 7.31 17.21 -2.91
CA LYS A 6 6.12 16.56 -3.46
C LYS A 6 5.89 15.28 -2.66
N ASN A 7 5.76 15.44 -1.34
CA ASN A 7 5.09 14.46 -0.52
C ASN A 7 3.61 14.66 -0.88
N GLU A 8 3.12 13.87 -1.84
CA GLU A 8 1.69 13.74 -2.05
C GLU A 8 1.09 13.40 -0.68
N PRO A 9 0.24 14.27 -0.11
CA PRO A 9 -0.38 13.99 1.16
C PRO A 9 -1.15 12.68 0.99
N PHE A 10 -0.85 11.72 1.85
CA PHE A 10 -1.74 10.62 2.12
C PHE A 10 -3.06 11.28 2.53
N ASP A 11 -4.03 11.34 1.62
CA ASP A 11 -5.29 12.09 1.76
C ASP A 11 -6.28 11.21 2.55
N PRO A 12 -6.41 11.37 3.89
CA PRO A 12 -7.14 10.43 4.73
C PRO A 12 -8.65 10.38 4.45
N HIS A 13 -9.19 11.37 3.74
CA HIS A 13 -10.62 11.45 3.43
C HIS A 13 -11.05 10.67 2.18
N ASN A 14 -10.11 10.19 1.36
CA ASN A 14 -10.40 9.38 0.17
C ASN A 14 -9.56 8.09 0.12
N LEU A 15 -9.02 7.67 1.26
CA LEU A 15 -8.30 6.40 1.37
C LEU A 15 -9.25 5.27 1.03
N LYS A 16 -9.09 4.74 -0.18
CA LYS A 16 -9.66 3.45 -0.53
C LYS A 16 -9.15 2.44 0.51
N PRO A 17 -9.96 1.44 0.88
CA PRO A 17 -9.51 0.35 1.75
C PRO A 17 -8.20 -0.29 1.24
N GLU A 18 -7.96 -0.23 -0.07
CA GLU A 18 -6.71 -0.63 -0.69
C GLU A 18 -5.47 0.15 -0.21
N GLU A 19 -5.56 1.47 0.02
CA GLU A 19 -4.42 2.26 0.52
C GLU A 19 -4.15 2.01 2.00
N ILE A 20 -5.19 1.81 2.81
CA ILE A 20 -5.06 1.41 4.22
C ILE A 20 -4.35 0.06 4.31
N LEU A 21 -4.81 -0.92 3.52
CA LEU A 21 -4.19 -2.25 3.44
C LEU A 21 -2.73 -2.19 2.97
N LYS A 22 -2.42 -1.33 1.97
CA LYS A 22 -1.01 -1.09 1.56
C LYS A 22 -0.19 -0.64 2.75
N PHE A 23 -0.69 0.32 3.51
CA PHE A 23 0.03 0.91 4.62
C PHE A 23 0.20 -0.05 5.80
N GLU A 24 -0.83 -0.85 6.11
CA GLU A 24 -0.73 -1.93 7.11
C GLU A 24 0.34 -2.94 6.74
N ILE A 25 0.35 -3.42 5.49
CA ILE A 25 1.37 -4.39 5.03
C ILE A 25 2.76 -3.73 4.99
N ALA A 26 2.86 -2.48 4.56
CA ALA A 26 4.12 -1.74 4.62
C ALA A 26 4.64 -1.63 6.06
N THR A 27 3.74 -1.39 7.02
CA THR A 27 4.06 -1.33 8.45
C THR A 27 4.51 -2.70 8.97
N GLU A 28 3.81 -3.77 8.61
CA GLU A 28 4.17 -5.14 8.97
C GLU A 28 5.54 -5.56 8.40
N LEU A 29 5.88 -5.06 7.20
CA LEU A 29 7.17 -5.29 6.55
C LEU A 29 8.30 -4.37 7.04
N GLY A 30 8.02 -3.42 7.96
CA GLY A 30 9.01 -2.44 8.45
C GLY A 30 9.38 -1.36 7.42
N LEU A 31 8.50 -1.12 6.46
CA LEU A 31 8.67 -0.17 5.35
C LEU A 31 7.84 1.10 5.54
N SER A 32 7.01 1.16 6.57
CA SER A 32 6.19 2.32 6.93
C SER A 32 7.00 3.61 6.98
N ASP A 33 8.17 3.61 7.62
CA ASP A 33 9.05 4.78 7.70
C ASP A 33 9.50 5.28 6.33
N LYS A 34 9.83 4.38 5.40
CA LYS A 34 10.18 4.75 4.02
C LYS A 34 8.99 5.34 3.27
N VAL A 35 7.80 4.79 3.47
CA VAL A 35 6.57 5.28 2.84
C VAL A 35 6.19 6.65 3.41
N ILE A 36 6.32 6.88 4.71
CA ILE A 36 6.04 8.16 5.36
C ILE A 36 7.05 9.22 4.93
N ASN A 37 8.35 8.90 4.93
CA ASN A 37 9.40 9.86 4.64
C ASN A 37 9.62 10.11 3.13
N GLY A 38 9.45 9.07 2.31
CA GLY A 38 9.79 9.11 0.87
C GLY A 38 8.65 8.70 -0.07
N GLY A 39 7.47 8.37 0.46
CA GLY A 39 6.33 7.89 -0.33
C GLY A 39 6.51 6.48 -0.88
N TRP A 40 5.48 5.97 -1.54
CA TRP A 40 5.51 4.69 -2.26
C TRP A 40 6.62 4.59 -3.31
N ARG A 41 7.05 5.75 -3.85
CA ARG A 41 8.13 5.88 -4.82
C ARG A 41 9.51 5.58 -4.23
N SER A 42 9.67 5.68 -2.91
CA SER A 42 10.93 5.37 -2.22
C SER A 42 11.09 3.87 -1.91
N LEU A 43 10.07 3.06 -2.17
CA LEU A 43 10.18 1.61 -2.07
C LEU A 43 10.83 1.04 -3.32
N THR A 44 11.62 -0.01 -3.13
CA THR A 44 12.14 -0.79 -4.24
C THR A 44 11.00 -1.58 -4.92
N ALA A 45 11.20 -1.94 -6.19
CA ALA A 45 10.25 -2.77 -6.93
C ALA A 45 9.90 -4.08 -6.21
N LYS A 46 10.85 -4.62 -5.42
CA LYS A 46 10.68 -5.85 -4.64
C LYS A 46 9.78 -5.64 -3.42
N GLU A 47 9.96 -4.51 -2.73
CA GLU A 47 9.16 -4.11 -1.56
C GLU A 47 7.73 -3.73 -1.97
N SER A 48 7.60 -2.79 -2.91
CA SER A 48 6.30 -2.36 -3.44
C SER A 48 5.55 -3.51 -4.14
N GLY A 49 6.26 -4.36 -4.88
CA GLY A 49 5.69 -5.54 -5.53
C GLY A 49 5.16 -6.59 -4.54
N ARG A 50 5.82 -6.78 -3.39
CA ARG A 50 5.30 -7.65 -2.32
C ARG A 50 4.02 -7.11 -1.72
N ILE A 51 3.97 -5.82 -1.43
CA ILE A 51 2.77 -5.16 -0.87
C ILE A 51 1.60 -5.25 -1.86
N GLY A 52 1.82 -4.88 -3.13
CA GLY A 52 0.80 -4.99 -4.17
C GLY A 52 0.35 -6.43 -4.42
N GLY A 53 1.27 -7.40 -4.35
CA GLY A 53 0.98 -8.82 -4.48
C GLY A 53 0.09 -9.35 -3.35
N LEU A 54 0.37 -8.98 -2.09
CA LEU A 54 -0.44 -9.38 -0.93
C LEU A 54 -1.86 -8.81 -0.98
N ILE A 55 -2.01 -7.57 -1.43
CA ILE A 55 -3.33 -6.95 -1.61
C ILE A 55 -4.10 -7.61 -2.73
N THR A 56 -3.43 -7.85 -3.86
CA THR A 56 -4.05 -8.52 -5.01
C THR A 56 -4.46 -9.94 -4.63
N LYS A 57 -3.65 -10.64 -3.83
CA LYS A 57 -3.98 -11.97 -3.30
C LYS A 57 -5.22 -11.92 -2.42
N ARG A 58 -5.26 -11.04 -1.40
CA ARG A 58 -6.46 -10.85 -0.55
C ARG A 58 -7.71 -10.49 -1.35
N LYS A 59 -7.59 -9.57 -2.31
CA LYS A 59 -8.71 -9.14 -3.16
C LYS A 59 -9.18 -10.26 -4.10
N ARG A 60 -8.27 -11.14 -4.54
CA ARG A 60 -8.59 -12.31 -5.35
C ARG A 60 -9.28 -13.38 -4.52
N GLU A 61 -8.79 -13.67 -3.31
CA GLU A 61 -9.38 -14.66 -2.39
C GLU A 61 -10.80 -14.24 -2.00
N LEU A 62 -11.00 -12.98 -1.56
CA LEU A 62 -12.34 -12.44 -1.28
C LEU A 62 -13.32 -12.57 -2.46
N LYS A 63 -12.82 -12.39 -3.68
CA LYS A 63 -13.63 -12.51 -4.90
C LYS A 63 -13.90 -13.97 -5.27
N GLN A 64 -13.01 -14.90 -4.93
CA GLN A 64 -13.23 -16.33 -5.12
C GLN A 64 -14.21 -16.88 -4.09
N GLU A 65 -14.05 -16.54 -2.80
CA GLU A 65 -15.02 -16.91 -1.75
C GLU A 65 -16.41 -16.39 -2.09
N ALA A 66 -16.54 -15.13 -2.52
CA ALA A 66 -17.83 -14.57 -2.93
C ALA A 66 -18.43 -15.21 -4.21
N LEU A 67 -17.62 -15.94 -5.00
CA LEU A 67 -18.08 -16.65 -6.19
C LEU A 67 -18.41 -18.12 -5.90
N GLU A 68 -17.76 -18.72 -4.91
CA GLU A 68 -17.98 -20.11 -4.48
C GLU A 68 -19.19 -20.26 -3.55
N GLU A 69 -19.63 -19.18 -2.89
CA GLU A 69 -20.83 -19.18 -2.03
C GLU A 69 -22.15 -19.00 -2.80
N LYS A 70 -22.16 -19.20 -4.12
CA LYS A 70 -23.30 -18.94 -5.01
C LYS A 70 -23.69 -20.15 -5.85
#